data_AF-A0A928REX5-F1
#
_entry.id   AF-A0A928REX5-F1
#
_cell.length_a   1.000
_cell.length_b   1.000
_cell.length_c   1.000
_cell.angle_alpha   90.00
_cell.angle_beta   90.00
_cell.angle_gamma   90.00
#
_symmetry.space_group_name_H-M   'P 1'
#
loop_
_entity.id
_entity.type
_entity.pdbx_description
1 polymer ?
#
loop_
_entity_poly.entity_id
_entity_poly.type
_entity_poly.pdbx_seq_one_letter_code
_entity_poly.pdbx_strand_id
1 'polypeptide(L)'
;MKKEKNKMRKICLLLSLCLLFGCVSVVSAQDTQISVFLNAQRVVFPDQEPMLISDRTMVPLRAIFEAYGCMVEWNNGAAYTACAMPGRVRLLQIIEGGNQILVRDYMLENGKEKATQSTIVLDVPAQNVNGRIMVPLRAISEALDAEVVWNGITSSVNIFYDKGNIYGLEQQNQFIAENYIKVQHILLENSDAGKSKGEIIIHQVKQGTNFEALMYEHNLDGGVAKNPEGYVFTKGEVGDQSFEDAAFALNVGQVTDQPVKSAKGYHVIQRVALEQEDYEAVRLQAMQKLALGQ
;
A
#
# COMPACT_ATOMS: atom_id res chain seq x y z
N MET A 1 98.84 19.17 29.14
CA MET A 1 98.12 18.13 28.37
C MET A 1 96.75 18.67 27.97
N LYS A 2 96.50 18.81 26.65
CA LYS A 2 95.22 18.82 25.89
C LYS A 2 93.99 19.61 26.43
N LYS A 3 93.54 20.67 25.72
CA LYS A 3 92.37 20.74 24.77
C LYS A 3 91.01 20.56 25.50
N GLU A 4 89.96 21.38 25.39
CA GLU A 4 89.38 22.15 24.28
C GLU A 4 88.27 23.13 24.76
N LYS A 5 88.34 24.38 24.28
CA LYS A 5 87.32 25.37 23.87
C LYS A 5 85.78 25.17 24.11
N ASN A 6 85.18 26.23 24.66
CA ASN A 6 83.80 26.78 24.52
C ASN A 6 82.85 26.27 23.40
N LYS A 7 81.56 26.06 23.75
CA LYS A 7 80.33 26.57 23.07
C LYS A 7 79.05 26.00 23.76
N MET A 8 78.25 26.80 24.48
CA MET A 8 77.12 27.61 23.97
C MET A 8 75.90 26.77 23.50
N ARG A 9 74.75 26.82 24.21
CA ARG A 9 73.36 27.01 23.66
C ARG A 9 72.23 26.74 24.69
N LYS A 10 71.54 27.84 25.06
CA LYS A 10 70.08 28.08 25.12
C LYS A 10 69.13 26.89 25.45
N ILE A 11 68.45 26.94 26.60
CA ILE A 11 67.17 26.26 26.88
C ILE A 11 66.33 27.25 27.72
N CYS A 12 65.51 28.07 27.06
CA CYS A 12 64.04 27.97 26.93
C CYS A 12 63.27 28.48 28.15
N LEU A 13 62.85 29.76 28.06
CA LEU A 13 61.70 30.34 28.74
C LEU A 13 60.46 29.46 28.49
N LEU A 14 59.64 29.23 29.52
CA LEU A 14 58.16 29.21 29.45
C LEU A 14 57.57 28.77 30.80
N LEU A 15 57.06 29.71 31.60
CA LEU A 15 55.98 29.45 32.56
C LEU A 15 55.45 30.78 33.12
N SER A 16 54.12 30.88 33.17
CA SER A 16 53.30 31.92 33.82
C SER A 16 52.79 33.08 32.94
N LEU A 17 51.77 32.77 32.12
CA LEU A 17 50.65 33.69 31.92
C LEU A 17 49.34 32.90 32.12
N CYS A 18 48.78 33.02 33.33
CA CYS A 18 47.45 32.58 33.67
C CYS A 18 46.40 33.57 33.12
N LEU A 19 45.18 33.05 32.91
CA LEU A 19 43.89 33.74 32.82
C LEU A 19 43.54 34.44 31.49
N LEU A 20 42.92 33.68 30.58
CA LEU A 20 41.71 34.04 29.82
C LEU A 20 41.30 32.85 28.94
N PHE A 21 41.06 31.67 29.54
CA PHE A 21 40.33 30.61 28.87
C PHE A 21 38.85 30.81 29.22
N GLY A 22 38.17 31.58 28.38
CA GLY A 22 36.72 31.67 28.41
C GLY A 22 36.16 30.26 28.26
N CYS A 23 35.26 29.89 29.17
CA CYS A 23 34.41 28.72 29.03
C CYS A 23 33.58 28.89 27.76
N VAL A 24 34.06 28.33 26.64
CA VAL A 24 33.18 28.12 25.50
C VAL A 24 32.22 27.02 25.95
N SER A 25 31.01 27.43 26.32
CA SER A 25 29.92 26.49 26.53
C SER A 25 29.68 25.83 25.18
N VAL A 26 30.07 24.57 25.05
CA VAL A 26 29.68 23.75 23.92
C VAL A 26 28.18 23.52 24.07
N VAL A 27 27.38 24.32 23.37
CA VAL A 27 25.95 24.03 23.21
C VAL A 27 25.90 22.77 22.35
N SER A 28 25.65 21.63 22.98
CA SER A 28 25.30 20.40 22.26
C SER A 28 23.97 20.65 21.57
N ALA A 29 23.94 20.51 20.25
CA ALA A 29 22.69 20.46 19.49
C ALA A 29 21.92 19.24 19.98
N GLN A 30 20.85 19.48 20.72
CA GLN A 30 19.96 18.43 21.19
C GLN A 30 19.23 17.90 19.95
N ASP A 31 19.52 16.64 19.59
CA ASP A 31 18.90 15.96 18.46
C ASP A 31 17.41 15.76 18.79
N THR A 32 16.58 16.76 18.46
CA THR A 32 15.15 16.72 18.72
C THR A 32 14.49 15.74 17.76
N GLN A 33 14.40 14.48 18.19
CA GLN A 33 13.62 13.46 17.51
C GLN A 33 12.16 13.90 17.40
N ILE A 34 11.67 13.97 16.17
CA ILE A 34 10.30 14.43 15.89
C ILE A 34 9.35 13.24 15.97
N SER A 35 8.36 13.30 16.86
CA SER A 35 7.31 12.27 16.96
C SER A 35 6.09 12.65 16.14
N VAL A 36 5.50 11.72 15.41
CA VAL A 36 4.29 11.95 14.62
C VAL A 36 3.15 11.07 15.14
N PHE A 37 1.98 11.68 15.33
CA PHE A 37 0.77 11.03 15.76
C PHE A 37 -0.32 11.25 14.71
N LEU A 38 -1.09 10.21 14.42
CA LEU A 38 -2.19 10.19 13.49
C LEU A 38 -3.44 9.73 14.26
N ASN A 39 -4.42 10.62 14.43
CA ASN A 39 -5.58 10.40 15.31
C ASN A 39 -5.18 9.87 16.71
N ALA A 40 -4.18 10.54 17.32
CA ALA A 40 -3.56 10.18 18.61
C ALA A 40 -2.75 8.87 18.64
N GLN A 41 -2.71 8.10 17.56
CA GLN A 41 -1.86 6.91 17.46
C GLN A 41 -0.46 7.29 16.96
N ARG A 42 0.59 6.82 17.63
CA ARG A 42 1.98 7.07 17.20
C ARG A 42 2.26 6.34 15.89
N VAL A 43 2.76 7.06 14.90
CA VAL A 43 3.27 6.48 13.65
C VAL A 43 4.67 5.92 13.90
N VAL A 44 4.93 4.71 13.39
CA VAL A 44 6.23 4.05 13.50
C VAL A 44 7.02 4.25 12.21
N PHE A 45 8.27 4.67 12.35
CA PHE A 45 9.19 4.87 11.23
C PHE A 45 10.36 3.90 11.34
N PRO A 46 10.25 2.67 10.78
CA PRO A 46 11.24 1.62 11.03
C PRO A 46 12.61 1.90 10.39
N ASP A 47 12.65 2.67 9.30
CA ASP A 47 13.86 2.84 8.49
C ASP A 47 14.45 4.26 8.55
N GLN A 48 13.60 5.29 8.55
CA GLN A 48 14.02 6.68 8.49
C GLN A 48 13.08 7.52 9.34
N GLU A 49 13.58 8.12 10.41
CA GLU A 49 12.79 8.99 11.28
C GLU A 49 12.49 10.34 10.59
N PRO A 50 11.40 11.03 10.97
CA PRO A 50 11.14 12.40 10.57
C PRO A 50 12.28 13.34 10.98
N MET A 51 12.56 14.33 10.14
CA MET A 51 13.69 15.24 10.35
C MET A 51 13.39 16.66 9.87
N LEU A 52 14.13 17.64 10.38
CA LEU A 52 14.08 19.01 9.90
C LEU A 52 15.04 19.18 8.71
N ILE A 53 14.51 19.58 7.56
CA ILE A 53 15.29 20.01 6.40
C ILE A 53 14.74 21.36 5.96
N SER A 54 15.61 22.38 5.91
CA SER A 54 15.24 23.74 5.51
C SER A 54 14.00 24.28 6.26
N ASP A 55 13.99 24.12 7.59
CA ASP A 55 12.88 24.52 8.47
C ASP A 55 11.52 23.90 8.11
N ARG A 56 11.54 22.70 7.53
CA ARG A 56 10.35 21.86 7.30
C ARG A 56 10.52 20.50 7.93
N THR A 57 9.47 20.05 8.60
CA THR A 57 9.35 18.66 9.05
C THR A 57 9.16 17.78 7.82
N MET A 58 10.21 17.06 7.48
CA MET A 58 10.23 16.07 6.41
C MET A 58 9.94 14.70 7.01
N VAL A 59 9.02 13.98 6.38
CA VAL A 59 8.58 12.65 6.82
C VAL A 59 8.73 11.65 5.69
N PRO A 60 9.02 10.36 5.99
CA PRO A 60 8.97 9.32 4.98
C PRO A 60 7.56 9.20 4.43
N LEU A 61 7.44 9.40 3.12
CA LEU A 61 6.18 9.40 2.39
C LEU A 61 5.35 8.15 2.71
N ARG A 62 5.95 6.98 2.52
CA ARG A 62 5.28 5.68 2.68
C ARG A 62 4.66 5.52 4.07
N ALA A 63 5.43 5.78 5.12
CA ALA A 63 4.99 5.57 6.50
C ALA A 63 3.74 6.39 6.84
N ILE A 64 3.65 7.64 6.37
CA ILE A 64 2.47 8.47 6.61
C ILE A 64 1.28 7.99 5.77
N PHE A 65 1.46 7.76 4.48
CA PHE A 65 0.36 7.34 3.61
C PHE A 65 -0.21 5.97 4.01
N GLU A 66 0.62 5.00 4.37
CA GLU A 66 0.17 3.70 4.87
C GLU A 66 -0.50 3.81 6.24
N ALA A 67 0.01 4.66 7.14
CA ALA A 67 -0.66 4.94 8.42
C ALA A 67 -2.04 5.61 8.22
N TYR A 68 -2.19 6.36 7.13
CA TYR A 68 -3.47 6.91 6.67
C TYR A 68 -4.39 5.87 6.01
N GLY A 69 -3.91 4.67 5.69
CA GLY A 69 -4.68 3.62 5.00
C GLY A 69 -4.59 3.65 3.48
N CYS A 70 -3.67 4.45 2.92
CA CYS A 70 -3.41 4.50 1.48
C CYS A 70 -2.42 3.42 1.05
N MET A 71 -2.61 2.89 -0.16
CA MET A 71 -1.61 2.06 -0.83
C MET A 71 -0.48 2.94 -1.36
N VAL A 72 0.75 2.43 -1.40
CA VAL A 72 1.92 3.13 -1.92
C VAL A 72 2.73 2.20 -2.81
N GLU A 73 2.76 2.51 -4.10
CA GLU A 73 3.59 1.82 -5.10
C GLU A 73 4.70 2.71 -5.63
N TRP A 74 5.79 2.09 -6.08
CA TRP A 74 6.92 2.80 -6.67
C TRP A 74 7.11 2.35 -8.12
N ASN A 75 7.18 3.32 -9.04
CA ASN A 75 7.42 3.04 -10.45
C ASN A 75 8.18 4.20 -11.11
N ASN A 76 9.24 3.90 -11.87
CA ASN A 76 9.99 4.85 -12.70
C ASN A 76 10.38 6.17 -11.99
N GLY A 77 10.84 6.10 -10.74
CA GLY A 77 11.29 7.29 -9.99
C GLY A 77 10.17 8.14 -9.39
N ALA A 78 8.94 7.61 -9.36
CA ALA A 78 7.80 8.25 -8.72
C ALA A 78 7.11 7.31 -7.73
N ALA A 79 6.65 7.87 -6.62
CA ALA A 79 5.70 7.24 -5.72
C ALA A 79 4.29 7.51 -6.25
N TYR A 80 3.52 6.44 -6.35
CA TYR A 80 2.10 6.47 -6.64
C TYR A 80 1.36 6.03 -5.40
N THR A 81 0.43 6.84 -4.91
CA THR A 81 -0.42 6.46 -3.79
C THR A 81 -1.87 6.41 -4.22
N ALA A 82 -2.63 5.51 -3.59
CA ALA A 82 -4.07 5.40 -3.77
C ALA A 82 -4.76 5.39 -2.41
N CYS A 83 -5.59 6.40 -2.17
CA CYS A 83 -6.36 6.59 -0.95
C CYS A 83 -7.84 6.47 -1.27
N ALA A 84 -8.52 5.52 -0.63
CA ALA A 84 -9.95 5.32 -0.81
C ALA A 84 -10.71 6.22 0.17
N MET A 85 -11.42 7.22 -0.35
CA MET A 85 -12.14 8.23 0.42
C MET A 85 -13.66 8.12 0.18
N PRO A 86 -14.52 8.69 1.03
CA PRO A 86 -15.95 8.79 0.77
C PRO A 86 -16.23 9.40 -0.60
N GLY A 87 -16.96 8.63 -1.41
CA GLY A 87 -17.39 9.05 -2.73
C GLY A 87 -16.28 9.31 -3.75
N ARG A 88 -15.01 9.00 -3.45
CA ARG A 88 -13.90 9.15 -4.41
C ARG A 88 -12.67 8.30 -4.10
N VAL A 89 -11.90 7.97 -5.13
CA VAL A 89 -10.50 7.53 -4.99
C VAL A 89 -9.59 8.70 -5.28
N ARG A 90 -8.65 8.98 -4.38
CA ARG A 90 -7.59 9.95 -4.60
C ARG A 90 -6.29 9.24 -4.96
N LEU A 91 -5.75 9.56 -6.12
CA LEU A 91 -4.42 9.13 -6.57
C LEU A 91 -3.44 10.29 -6.42
N LEU A 92 -2.27 10.00 -5.85
CA LEU A 92 -1.19 10.98 -5.71
C LEU A 92 0.03 10.48 -6.46
N GLN A 93 0.70 11.37 -7.18
CA GLN A 93 2.01 11.11 -7.79
C GLN A 93 3.03 12.10 -7.23
N ILE A 94 4.11 11.55 -6.68
CA ILE A 94 5.23 12.31 -6.12
C ILE A 94 6.50 11.84 -6.84
N ILE A 95 7.18 12.77 -7.53
CA ILE A 95 8.42 12.49 -8.25
C ILE A 95 9.61 12.76 -7.32
N GLU A 96 10.61 11.87 -7.31
CA GLU A 96 11.86 12.10 -6.60
C GLU A 96 12.57 13.36 -7.13
N GLY A 97 12.95 14.27 -6.24
CA GLY A 97 13.51 15.59 -6.62
C GLY A 97 12.45 16.59 -7.12
N GLY A 98 11.19 16.17 -7.27
CA GLY A 98 10.08 17.03 -7.69
C GLY A 98 9.64 18.00 -6.60
N ASN A 99 9.08 19.12 -7.01
CA ASN A 99 8.56 20.18 -6.13
C ASN A 99 7.02 20.21 -6.07
N GLN A 100 6.35 19.15 -6.52
CA GLN A 100 4.90 19.09 -6.55
C GLN A 100 4.38 17.67 -6.31
N ILE A 101 3.17 17.59 -5.77
CA ILE A 101 2.33 16.40 -5.74
C ILE A 101 1.23 16.61 -6.77
N LEU A 102 1.11 15.69 -7.73
CA LEU A 102 -0.04 15.64 -8.61
C LEU A 102 -1.17 14.89 -7.89
N VAL A 103 -2.34 15.51 -7.77
CA VAL A 103 -3.52 14.93 -7.13
C VAL A 103 -4.56 14.66 -8.21
N ARG A 104 -5.10 13.45 -8.25
CA ARG A 104 -6.23 13.07 -9.11
C ARG A 104 -7.33 12.44 -8.28
N ASP A 105 -8.51 13.04 -8.30
CA ASP A 105 -9.70 12.48 -7.66
C ASP A 105 -10.60 11.84 -8.73
N TYR A 106 -10.98 10.59 -8.52
CA TYR A 106 -11.95 9.85 -9.32
C TYR A 106 -13.21 9.65 -8.50
N MET A 107 -14.35 10.11 -9.00
CA MET A 107 -15.63 10.10 -8.28
C MET A 107 -16.80 9.92 -9.23
N LEU A 108 -17.97 9.58 -8.70
CA LEU A 108 -19.22 9.67 -9.46
C LEU A 108 -19.90 11.02 -9.22
N GLU A 109 -20.30 11.68 -10.30
CA GLU A 109 -21.18 12.83 -10.27
C GLU A 109 -22.39 12.56 -11.18
N ASN A 110 -23.59 12.52 -10.60
CA ASN A 110 -24.83 12.17 -11.31
C ASN A 110 -24.78 10.81 -12.05
N GLY A 111 -24.16 9.80 -11.43
CA GLY A 111 -24.03 8.45 -11.98
C GLY A 111 -23.01 8.34 -13.13
N LYS A 112 -22.22 9.38 -13.39
CA LYS A 112 -21.15 9.38 -14.38
C LYS A 112 -19.80 9.54 -13.70
N GLU A 113 -18.81 8.80 -14.18
CA GLU A 113 -17.42 8.97 -13.75
C GLU A 113 -16.93 10.37 -14.08
N LYS A 114 -16.33 11.00 -13.07
CA LYS A 114 -15.66 12.29 -13.18
C LYS A 114 -14.29 12.17 -12.55
N ALA A 115 -13.29 12.66 -13.29
CA ALA A 115 -11.94 12.83 -12.79
C ALA A 115 -11.65 14.32 -12.64
N THR A 116 -11.02 14.70 -11.53
CA THR A 116 -10.42 16.04 -11.37
C THR A 116 -8.92 15.91 -11.13
N GLN A 117 -8.20 16.98 -11.45
CA GLN A 117 -6.75 17.03 -11.26
C GLN A 117 -6.36 18.37 -10.64
N SER A 118 -5.49 18.32 -9.64
CA SER A 118 -4.89 19.49 -9.01
C SER A 118 -3.43 19.21 -8.65
N THR A 119 -2.73 20.25 -8.19
CA THR A 119 -1.32 20.15 -7.81
C THR A 119 -1.09 20.83 -6.47
N ILE A 120 -0.35 20.15 -5.59
CA ILE A 120 0.14 20.73 -4.34
C ILE A 120 1.62 21.04 -4.52
N VAL A 121 1.99 22.31 -4.30
CA VAL A 121 3.39 22.74 -4.41
C VAL A 121 4.10 22.44 -3.10
N LEU A 122 5.30 21.86 -3.20
CA LEU A 122 6.14 21.55 -2.06
C LEU A 122 7.04 22.73 -1.71
N ASP A 123 6.97 23.19 -0.47
CA ASP A 123 7.91 24.20 0.08
C ASP A 123 9.37 23.75 -0.02
N VAL A 124 9.60 22.44 0.12
CA VAL A 124 10.88 21.78 -0.02
C VAL A 124 10.68 20.58 -0.93
N PRO A 125 11.46 20.41 -2.01
CA PRO A 125 11.31 19.29 -2.93
C PRO A 125 11.34 17.94 -2.22
N ALA A 126 10.63 16.97 -2.80
CA ALA A 126 10.70 15.58 -2.36
C ALA A 126 12.14 15.09 -2.50
N GLN A 127 12.73 14.57 -1.43
CA GLN A 127 14.15 14.23 -1.38
C GLN A 127 14.35 12.78 -0.97
N ASN A 128 15.27 12.11 -1.63
CA ASN A 128 15.71 10.80 -1.20
C ASN A 128 16.73 10.93 -0.08
N VAL A 129 16.38 10.41 1.09
CA VAL A 129 17.26 10.32 2.25
C VAL A 129 17.33 8.85 2.64
N ASN A 130 18.52 8.25 2.53
CA ASN A 130 18.77 6.85 2.87
C ASN A 130 17.81 5.84 2.18
N GLY A 131 17.43 6.10 0.92
CA GLY A 131 16.51 5.23 0.19
C GLY A 131 15.04 5.39 0.61
N ARG A 132 14.69 6.48 1.29
CA ARG A 132 13.31 6.85 1.61
C ARG A 132 13.01 8.22 1.01
N ILE A 133 11.88 8.33 0.32
CA ILE A 133 11.41 9.62 -0.17
C ILE A 133 10.79 10.39 0.98
N MET A 134 11.43 11.51 1.29
CA MET A 134 11.04 12.47 2.31
C MET A 134 10.25 13.58 1.65
N VAL A 135 9.09 13.90 2.21
CA VAL A 135 8.23 14.99 1.75
C VAL A 135 7.82 15.90 2.91
N PRO A 136 7.51 17.19 2.65
CA PRO A 136 7.00 18.08 3.68
C PRO A 136 5.69 17.53 4.25
N LEU A 137 5.60 17.41 5.57
CA LEU A 137 4.42 16.85 6.22
C LEU A 137 3.14 17.65 5.92
N ARG A 138 3.25 18.98 5.77
CA ARG A 138 2.14 19.85 5.36
C ARG A 138 1.54 19.41 4.03
N ALA A 139 2.38 19.11 3.04
CA ALA A 139 1.90 18.72 1.71
C ALA A 139 1.15 17.39 1.75
N ILE A 140 1.54 16.46 2.64
CA ILE A 140 0.76 15.23 2.86
C ILE A 140 -0.60 15.55 3.48
N SER A 141 -0.66 16.45 4.46
CA SER A 141 -1.94 16.81 5.09
C SER A 141 -2.89 17.49 4.11
N GLU A 142 -2.38 18.41 3.27
CA GLU A 142 -3.16 19.01 2.20
C GLU A 142 -3.62 17.96 1.17
N ALA A 143 -2.74 17.00 0.82
CA ALA A 143 -3.07 15.93 -0.12
C ALA A 143 -4.13 14.97 0.42
N LEU A 144 -4.28 14.86 1.74
CA LEU A 144 -5.17 13.92 2.41
C LEU A 144 -6.39 14.58 3.08
N ASP A 145 -6.59 15.89 2.87
CA ASP A 145 -7.62 16.69 3.53
C ASP A 145 -7.58 16.54 5.07
N ALA A 146 -6.37 16.55 5.63
CA ALA A 146 -6.10 16.37 7.04
C ALA A 146 -5.59 17.65 7.71
N GLU A 147 -5.90 17.81 8.99
CA GLU A 147 -5.43 18.93 9.82
C GLU A 147 -4.13 18.56 10.55
N VAL A 148 -3.20 19.51 10.69
CA VAL A 148 -1.91 19.31 11.34
C VAL A 148 -1.72 20.32 12.47
N VAL A 149 -1.32 19.83 13.64
CA VAL A 149 -0.93 20.65 14.80
C VAL A 149 0.48 20.28 15.23
N TRP A 150 1.38 21.27 15.21
CA TRP A 150 2.73 21.15 15.74
C TRP A 150 2.78 21.54 17.22
N ASN A 151 3.43 20.72 18.05
CA ASN A 151 3.78 21.05 19.42
C ASN A 151 5.30 21.24 19.52
N GLY A 152 5.74 22.50 19.64
CA GLY A 152 7.15 22.85 19.73
C GLY A 152 7.81 22.53 21.07
N ILE A 153 7.05 22.24 22.12
CA ILE A 153 7.60 21.84 23.43
C ILE A 153 8.03 20.37 23.39
N THR A 154 7.20 19.52 22.80
CA THR A 154 7.41 18.06 22.73
C THR A 154 8.01 17.61 21.40
N SER A 155 8.30 18.53 20.48
CA SER A 155 8.73 18.24 19.11
C SER A 155 7.84 17.19 18.45
N SER A 156 6.52 17.35 18.59
CA SER A 156 5.55 16.37 18.10
C SER A 156 4.56 16.97 17.12
N VAL A 157 4.24 16.23 16.07
CA VAL A 157 3.16 16.55 15.14
C VAL A 157 1.94 15.69 15.45
N ASN A 158 0.77 16.32 15.57
CA ASN A 158 -0.51 15.63 15.61
C ASN A 158 -1.24 15.89 14.30
N ILE A 159 -1.60 14.82 13.61
CA ILE A 159 -2.39 14.86 12.39
C ILE A 159 -3.79 14.34 12.72
N PHE A 160 -4.80 15.14 12.42
CA PHE A 160 -6.20 14.83 12.64
C PHE A 160 -6.87 14.65 11.28
N TYR A 161 -7.58 13.55 11.13
CA TYR A 161 -8.40 13.28 9.96
C TYR A 161 -9.63 12.50 10.38
N ASP A 162 -10.74 12.74 9.68
CA ASP A 162 -11.92 11.92 9.89
C ASP A 162 -11.68 10.53 9.29
N LYS A 163 -11.82 9.46 10.09
CA LYS A 163 -11.85 8.10 9.53
C LYS A 163 -13.03 7.94 8.58
N GLY A 164 -14.09 8.72 8.74
CA GLY A 164 -15.11 8.89 7.72
C GLY A 164 -14.48 9.21 6.37
N ASN A 165 -13.46 10.07 6.29
CA ASN A 165 -12.78 10.48 5.06
C ASN A 165 -11.86 9.42 4.42
N ILE A 166 -11.63 8.26 5.06
CA ILE A 166 -10.86 7.16 4.48
C ILE A 166 -11.45 5.81 4.86
N TYR A 167 -11.73 4.95 3.88
CA TYR A 167 -12.09 3.56 4.17
C TYR A 167 -10.90 2.86 4.86
N GLY A 168 -10.97 2.66 6.17
CA GLY A 168 -9.91 1.99 6.94
C GLY A 168 -9.80 0.50 6.58
N LEU A 169 -8.65 -0.14 6.84
CA LEU A 169 -8.36 -1.52 6.41
C LEU A 169 -9.49 -2.52 6.73
N GLU A 170 -10.12 -2.40 7.91
CA GLU A 170 -11.27 -3.24 8.29
C GLU A 170 -12.46 -3.06 7.33
N GLN A 171 -12.82 -1.83 7.01
CA GLN A 171 -13.90 -1.53 6.07
C GLN A 171 -13.54 -1.94 4.64
N GLN A 172 -12.27 -1.79 4.24
CA GLN A 172 -11.78 -2.26 2.95
C GLN A 172 -11.92 -3.78 2.84
N ASN A 173 -11.47 -4.50 3.88
CA ASN A 173 -11.56 -5.96 3.94
C ASN A 173 -13.02 -6.42 4.01
N GLN A 174 -13.88 -5.70 4.73
CA GLN A 174 -15.32 -6.00 4.75
C GLN A 174 -15.94 -5.86 3.37
N PHE A 175 -15.66 -4.75 2.66
CA PHE A 175 -16.15 -4.56 1.30
C PHE A 175 -15.68 -5.67 0.35
N ILE A 176 -14.40 -6.06 0.44
CA ILE A 176 -13.86 -7.18 -0.36
C ILE A 176 -14.60 -8.48 -0.01
N ALA A 177 -14.75 -8.80 1.28
CA ALA A 177 -15.40 -10.03 1.72
C ALA A 177 -16.88 -10.13 1.30
N GLU A 178 -17.57 -9.00 1.19
CA GLU A 178 -18.98 -8.93 0.78
C GLU A 178 -19.17 -9.01 -0.74
N ASN A 179 -18.19 -8.54 -1.53
CA ASN A 179 -18.37 -8.34 -2.97
C ASN A 179 -17.48 -9.22 -3.86
N TYR A 180 -16.41 -9.81 -3.31
CA TYR A 180 -15.47 -10.63 -4.05
C TYR A 180 -15.56 -12.09 -3.65
N ILE A 181 -15.27 -12.94 -4.64
CA ILE A 181 -15.31 -14.37 -4.50
C ILE A 181 -14.08 -15.00 -5.12
N LYS A 182 -13.62 -16.13 -4.55
CA LYS A 182 -12.57 -16.94 -5.14
C LYS A 182 -13.09 -18.31 -5.51
N VAL A 183 -12.86 -18.75 -6.74
CA VAL A 183 -13.26 -20.07 -7.21
C VAL A 183 -12.14 -20.77 -7.95
N GLN A 184 -12.11 -22.09 -7.85
CA GLN A 184 -11.45 -22.95 -8.82
C GLN A 184 -12.53 -23.50 -9.78
N HIS A 185 -12.16 -23.75 -11.04
CA HIS A 185 -13.08 -24.36 -11.98
C HIS A 185 -12.39 -25.35 -12.92
N ILE A 186 -13.20 -26.26 -13.48
CA ILE A 186 -12.80 -27.21 -14.51
C ILE A 186 -13.65 -26.93 -15.74
N LEU A 187 -13.04 -26.46 -16.82
CA LEU A 187 -13.67 -26.29 -18.13
C LEU A 187 -13.59 -27.60 -18.90
N LEU A 188 -14.73 -28.06 -19.37
CA LEU A 188 -14.90 -29.27 -20.17
C LEU A 188 -15.47 -28.91 -21.54
N GLU A 189 -15.32 -29.83 -22.50
CA GLU A 189 -15.73 -29.62 -23.88
C GLU A 189 -17.22 -29.26 -24.03
N ASN A 190 -17.54 -28.52 -25.10
CA ASN A 190 -18.90 -28.11 -25.42
C ASN A 190 -19.69 -29.24 -26.13
N SER A 191 -19.90 -30.35 -25.42
CA SER A 191 -20.59 -31.55 -25.94
C SER A 191 -21.37 -32.26 -24.82
N ASP A 192 -22.19 -33.25 -25.20
CA ASP A 192 -22.85 -34.14 -24.23
C ASP A 192 -21.85 -34.98 -23.41
N ALA A 193 -20.70 -35.32 -24.01
CA ALA A 193 -19.63 -36.02 -23.32
C ALA A 193 -18.95 -35.11 -22.28
N GLY A 194 -18.74 -33.83 -22.60
CA GLY A 194 -18.28 -32.81 -21.64
C GLY A 194 -19.24 -32.62 -20.48
N LYS A 195 -20.54 -32.56 -20.75
CA LYS A 195 -21.58 -32.53 -19.70
C LYS A 195 -21.50 -33.76 -18.80
N SER A 196 -21.50 -34.95 -19.38
CA SER A 196 -21.46 -36.23 -18.63
C SER A 196 -20.19 -36.34 -17.79
N LYS A 197 -19.04 -35.90 -18.31
CA LYS A 197 -17.79 -35.84 -17.56
C LYS A 197 -17.88 -34.88 -16.37
N GLY A 198 -18.55 -33.74 -16.54
CA GLY A 198 -18.81 -32.80 -15.44
C GLY A 198 -19.64 -33.43 -14.31
N GLU A 199 -20.69 -34.18 -14.66
CA GLU A 199 -21.53 -34.89 -13.68
C GLU A 199 -20.71 -35.91 -12.87
N ILE A 200 -19.80 -36.65 -13.54
CA ILE A 200 -18.89 -37.60 -12.90
C ILE A 200 -17.93 -36.90 -11.93
N ILE A 201 -17.29 -35.82 -12.37
CA ILE A 201 -16.36 -35.03 -11.54
C ILE A 201 -17.07 -34.49 -10.30
N ILE A 202 -18.27 -33.92 -10.45
CA ILE A 202 -19.08 -33.42 -9.32
C ILE A 202 -19.34 -34.53 -8.32
N HIS A 203 -19.70 -35.74 -8.79
CA HIS A 203 -19.94 -36.89 -7.93
C HIS A 203 -18.69 -37.31 -7.16
N GLN A 204 -17.53 -37.36 -7.82
CA GLN A 204 -16.24 -37.68 -7.18
C GLN A 204 -15.87 -36.67 -6.10
N VAL A 205 -16.02 -35.37 -6.38
CA VAL A 205 -15.74 -34.30 -5.41
C VAL A 205 -16.66 -34.41 -4.20
N LYS A 206 -17.95 -34.69 -4.42
CA LYS A 206 -18.91 -34.91 -3.33
C LYS A 206 -18.61 -36.17 -2.50
N GLN A 207 -17.84 -37.11 -3.04
CA GLN A 207 -17.32 -38.29 -2.31
C GLN A 207 -15.98 -38.05 -1.62
N GLY A 208 -15.43 -36.83 -1.69
CA GLY A 208 -14.19 -36.45 -1.03
C GLY A 208 -12.95 -36.51 -1.92
N THR A 209 -13.08 -36.76 -3.23
CA THR A 209 -11.97 -36.61 -4.15
C THR A 209 -11.53 -35.16 -4.19
N ASN A 210 -10.21 -34.93 -4.13
CA ASN A 210 -9.63 -33.59 -4.17
C ASN A 210 -9.92 -32.91 -5.52
N PHE A 211 -10.54 -31.73 -5.47
CA PHE A 211 -10.96 -30.97 -6.66
C PHE A 211 -9.77 -30.50 -7.50
N GLU A 212 -8.71 -30.02 -6.85
CA GLU A 212 -7.51 -29.52 -7.50
C GLU A 212 -6.83 -30.61 -8.36
N ALA A 213 -6.76 -31.85 -7.86
CA ALA A 213 -6.24 -32.97 -8.63
C ALA A 213 -7.05 -33.23 -9.91
N LEU A 214 -8.38 -33.24 -9.81
CA LEU A 214 -9.27 -33.39 -10.96
C LEU A 214 -9.17 -32.21 -11.93
N MET A 215 -8.92 -31.00 -11.40
CA MET A 215 -8.70 -29.81 -12.22
C MET A 215 -7.44 -29.96 -13.07
N TYR A 216 -6.30 -30.36 -12.50
CA TYR A 216 -5.08 -30.59 -13.28
C TYR A 216 -5.22 -31.73 -14.30
N GLU A 217 -6.05 -32.74 -14.01
CA GLU A 217 -6.24 -33.88 -14.92
C GLU A 217 -7.19 -33.57 -16.10
N HIS A 218 -8.20 -32.72 -15.88
CA HIS A 218 -9.34 -32.63 -16.80
C HIS A 218 -9.61 -31.25 -17.37
N ASN A 219 -9.03 -30.18 -16.82
CA ASN A 219 -9.36 -28.82 -17.19
C ASN A 219 -8.81 -28.44 -18.57
N LEU A 220 -9.70 -28.03 -19.47
CA LEU A 220 -9.37 -27.51 -20.80
C LEU A 220 -9.05 -26.00 -20.79
N ASP A 221 -9.25 -25.32 -19.66
CA ASP A 221 -8.87 -23.92 -19.51
C ASP A 221 -7.35 -23.78 -19.32
N GLY A 222 -6.68 -23.18 -20.30
CA GLY A 222 -5.25 -22.90 -20.22
C GLY A 222 -4.86 -21.83 -19.17
N GLY A 223 -5.84 -21.13 -18.60
CA GLY A 223 -5.62 -20.13 -17.55
C GLY A 223 -5.15 -20.70 -16.21
N VAL A 224 -5.42 -21.99 -15.93
CA VAL A 224 -5.02 -22.67 -14.68
C VAL A 224 -3.52 -22.59 -14.41
N ALA A 225 -2.69 -22.59 -15.46
CA ALA A 225 -1.23 -22.48 -15.33
C ALA A 225 -0.78 -21.14 -14.74
N LYS A 226 -1.59 -20.09 -14.88
CA LYS A 226 -1.32 -18.75 -14.34
C LYS A 226 -1.99 -18.52 -12.98
N ASN A 227 -3.11 -19.20 -12.73
CA ASN A 227 -3.93 -19.01 -11.53
C ASN A 227 -4.25 -20.37 -10.88
N PRO A 228 -3.24 -21.10 -10.38
CA PRO A 228 -3.45 -22.45 -9.82
C PRO A 228 -4.33 -22.43 -8.57
N GLU A 229 -4.24 -21.36 -7.78
CA GLU A 229 -5.04 -21.13 -6.58
C GLU A 229 -6.50 -20.72 -6.89
N GLY A 230 -6.83 -20.49 -8.16
CA GLY A 230 -8.15 -20.06 -8.60
C GLY A 230 -8.24 -18.57 -8.95
N TYR A 231 -9.46 -18.14 -9.24
CA TYR A 231 -9.77 -16.81 -9.76
C TYR A 231 -10.55 -16.02 -8.73
N VAL A 232 -10.07 -14.80 -8.42
CA VAL A 232 -10.75 -13.83 -7.58
C VAL A 232 -11.46 -12.81 -8.45
N PHE A 233 -12.76 -12.61 -8.24
CA PHE A 233 -13.54 -11.65 -9.02
C PHE A 233 -14.77 -11.15 -8.28
N THR A 234 -15.36 -10.06 -8.77
CA THR A 234 -16.66 -9.54 -8.34
C THR A 234 -17.72 -9.69 -9.43
N LYS A 235 -18.98 -9.36 -9.12
CA LYS A 235 -20.10 -9.51 -10.05
C LYS A 235 -19.91 -8.61 -11.28
N GLY A 236 -20.19 -9.16 -12.45
CA GLY A 236 -20.07 -8.52 -13.76
C GLY A 236 -18.65 -8.49 -14.35
N GLU A 237 -17.66 -9.08 -13.67
CA GLU A 237 -16.25 -9.05 -14.11
C GLU A 237 -15.89 -10.16 -15.09
N VAL A 238 -16.52 -11.33 -14.99
CA VAL A 238 -16.18 -12.52 -15.80
C VAL A 238 -16.86 -12.47 -17.17
N GLY A 239 -18.04 -11.85 -17.26
CA GLY A 239 -18.77 -11.68 -18.51
C GLY A 239 -19.51 -12.94 -19.01
N ASP A 240 -19.61 -13.97 -18.17
CA ASP A 240 -20.47 -15.14 -18.38
C ASP A 240 -21.45 -15.26 -17.21
N GLN A 241 -22.69 -14.81 -17.43
CA GLN A 241 -23.70 -14.71 -16.37
C GLN A 241 -24.00 -16.05 -15.71
N SER A 242 -24.07 -17.14 -16.49
CA SER A 242 -24.33 -18.48 -15.96
C SER A 242 -23.21 -18.94 -15.04
N PHE A 243 -21.96 -18.67 -15.42
CA PHE A 243 -20.80 -18.96 -14.58
C PHE A 243 -20.82 -18.16 -13.29
N GLU A 244 -21.03 -16.85 -13.37
CA GLU A 244 -21.06 -15.97 -12.20
C GLU A 244 -22.19 -16.34 -11.25
N ASP A 245 -23.42 -16.50 -11.75
CA ASP A 245 -24.57 -16.85 -10.91
C ASP A 245 -24.34 -18.16 -10.16
N ALA A 246 -23.78 -19.17 -10.84
CA ALA A 246 -23.43 -20.43 -10.21
C ALA A 246 -22.31 -20.26 -9.17
N ALA A 247 -21.26 -19.49 -9.47
CA ALA A 247 -20.13 -19.27 -8.58
C ALA A 247 -20.51 -18.49 -7.30
N PHE A 248 -21.35 -17.47 -7.42
CA PHE A 248 -21.84 -16.65 -6.30
C PHE A 248 -22.87 -17.39 -5.43
N ALA A 249 -23.57 -18.40 -5.97
CA ALA A 249 -24.52 -19.22 -5.21
C ALA A 249 -23.85 -20.25 -4.28
N LEU A 250 -22.55 -20.51 -4.45
CA LEU A 250 -21.81 -21.50 -3.67
C LEU A 250 -21.33 -20.94 -2.33
N ASN A 251 -21.47 -21.74 -1.27
CA ASN A 251 -20.74 -21.53 -0.03
C ASN A 251 -19.28 -21.96 -0.16
N VAL A 252 -18.38 -21.42 0.66
CA VAL A 252 -16.98 -21.84 0.70
C VAL A 252 -16.87 -23.36 0.94
N GLY A 253 -16.06 -24.02 0.10
CA GLY A 253 -15.88 -25.47 0.05
C GLY A 253 -16.88 -26.21 -0.86
N GLN A 254 -17.98 -25.57 -1.26
CA GLN A 254 -19.03 -26.19 -2.07
C GLN A 254 -18.64 -26.25 -3.54
N VAL A 255 -19.03 -27.35 -4.21
CA VAL A 255 -18.97 -27.53 -5.66
C VAL A 255 -20.36 -27.42 -6.28
N THR A 256 -20.46 -26.98 -7.54
CA THR A 256 -21.74 -26.91 -8.27
C THR A 256 -22.48 -28.24 -8.25
N ASP A 257 -23.82 -28.17 -8.11
CA ASP A 257 -24.64 -29.38 -8.09
C ASP A 257 -24.80 -30.04 -9.46
N GLN A 258 -24.60 -29.27 -10.53
CA GLN A 258 -24.65 -29.68 -11.93
C GLN A 258 -23.57 -28.94 -12.74
N PRO A 259 -23.14 -29.47 -13.91
CA PRO A 259 -22.24 -28.75 -14.80
C PRO A 259 -22.90 -27.48 -15.34
N VAL A 260 -22.18 -26.35 -15.30
CA VAL A 260 -22.67 -25.03 -15.69
C VAL A 260 -22.36 -24.79 -17.16
N LYS A 261 -23.40 -24.60 -17.98
CA LYS A 261 -23.23 -24.35 -19.42
C LYS A 261 -22.78 -22.93 -19.69
N SER A 262 -21.78 -22.81 -20.56
CA SER A 262 -21.17 -21.57 -21.05
C SER A 262 -20.96 -21.63 -22.57
N ALA A 263 -20.65 -20.51 -23.22
CA ALA A 263 -20.24 -20.53 -24.63
C ALA A 263 -18.95 -21.35 -24.87
N LYS A 264 -18.06 -21.41 -23.88
CA LYS A 264 -16.78 -22.13 -23.96
C LYS A 264 -16.91 -23.65 -23.74
N GLY A 265 -17.95 -24.09 -23.04
CA GLY A 265 -18.04 -25.48 -22.61
C GLY A 265 -18.98 -25.71 -21.45
N TYR A 266 -18.66 -26.71 -20.63
CA TYR A 266 -19.30 -26.96 -19.34
C TYR A 266 -18.29 -26.74 -18.23
N HIS A 267 -18.72 -26.07 -17.16
CA HIS A 267 -17.88 -25.78 -16.01
C HIS A 267 -18.32 -26.60 -14.81
N VAL A 268 -17.36 -27.15 -14.09
CA VAL A 268 -17.53 -27.55 -12.69
C VAL A 268 -16.83 -26.50 -11.84
N ILE A 269 -17.52 -25.89 -10.89
CA ILE A 269 -16.99 -24.75 -10.12
C ILE A 269 -16.97 -25.13 -8.65
N GLN A 270 -15.85 -24.89 -7.97
CA GLN A 270 -15.75 -25.00 -6.51
C GLN A 270 -15.42 -23.63 -5.93
N ARG A 271 -16.18 -23.24 -4.90
CA ARG A 271 -15.89 -22.04 -4.13
C ARG A 271 -14.80 -22.31 -3.10
N VAL A 272 -13.79 -21.46 -3.07
CA VAL A 272 -12.70 -21.53 -2.08
C VAL A 272 -12.66 -20.26 -1.24
N ALA A 273 -11.94 -20.31 -0.11
CA ALA A 273 -11.80 -19.17 0.79
C ALA A 273 -10.92 -18.09 0.16
N LEU A 274 -11.17 -16.84 0.52
CA LEU A 274 -10.23 -15.74 0.26
C LEU A 274 -9.14 -15.77 1.33
N GLU A 275 -7.89 -15.72 0.89
CA GLU A 275 -6.70 -15.60 1.72
C GLU A 275 -6.18 -14.16 1.69
N GLN A 276 -5.27 -13.81 2.61
CA GLN A 276 -4.76 -12.44 2.77
C GLN A 276 -4.19 -11.86 1.45
N GLU A 277 -3.50 -12.69 0.67
CA GLU A 277 -2.95 -12.31 -0.63
C GLU A 277 -4.04 -11.94 -1.64
N ASP A 278 -5.22 -12.57 -1.56
CA ASP A 278 -6.35 -12.26 -2.43
C ASP A 278 -6.92 -10.87 -2.11
N TYR A 279 -7.05 -10.53 -0.80
CA TYR A 279 -7.45 -9.19 -0.37
C TYR A 279 -6.49 -8.14 -0.88
N GLU A 280 -5.18 -8.41 -0.82
CA GLU A 280 -4.15 -7.49 -1.32
C GLU A 280 -4.22 -7.30 -2.83
N ALA A 281 -4.40 -8.39 -3.58
CA ALA A 281 -4.43 -8.37 -5.04
C ALA A 281 -5.61 -7.54 -5.60
N VAL A 282 -6.79 -7.61 -4.98
CA VAL A 282 -8.00 -6.92 -5.49
C VAL A 282 -8.25 -5.57 -4.84
N ARG A 283 -7.50 -5.20 -3.79
CA ARG A 283 -7.78 -4.01 -2.96
C ARG A 283 -7.96 -2.74 -3.78
N LEU A 284 -7.06 -2.47 -4.72
CA LEU A 284 -7.12 -1.25 -5.52
C LEU A 284 -8.43 -1.16 -6.32
N GLN A 285 -8.79 -2.25 -7.01
CA GLN A 285 -10.02 -2.32 -7.80
C GLN A 285 -11.26 -2.26 -6.89
N ALA A 286 -11.23 -2.95 -5.75
CA ALA A 286 -12.30 -2.93 -4.77
C ALA A 286 -12.54 -1.51 -4.25
N MET A 287 -11.46 -0.76 -3.99
CA MET A 287 -11.55 0.62 -3.52
C MET A 287 -12.07 1.57 -4.59
N GLN A 288 -11.75 1.33 -5.86
CA GLN A 288 -12.38 2.03 -6.97
C GLN A 288 -13.90 1.78 -6.99
N LYS A 289 -14.34 0.53 -6.90
CA LYS A 289 -15.77 0.17 -6.89
C LYS A 289 -16.51 0.76 -5.69
N LEU A 290 -15.96 0.62 -4.48
CA LEU A 290 -16.52 1.17 -3.26
C LEU A 290 -16.66 2.70 -3.33
N ALA A 291 -15.65 3.40 -3.82
CA ALA A 291 -15.70 4.85 -4.01
C ALA A 291 -16.76 5.27 -5.04
N LEU A 292 -17.00 4.44 -6.05
CA LEU A 292 -18.02 4.65 -7.08
C LEU A 292 -19.41 4.11 -6.66
N GLY A 293 -19.57 3.57 -5.45
CA GLY A 293 -20.84 2.99 -5.00
C GLY A 293 -21.34 1.85 -5.90
N GLN A 294 -20.41 1.12 -6.52
CA GLN A 294 -20.66 -0.02 -7.39
C GLN A 294 -20.68 -1.34 -6.61
#